data_AF-A0A6C0ALJ0-F1
#
_entry.id   AF-A0A6C0ALJ0-F1
#
_cell.length_a   1.000
_cell.length_b   1.000
_cell.length_c   1.000
_cell.angle_alpha   90.00
_cell.angle_beta   90.00
_cell.angle_gamma   90.00
#
_symmetry.space_group_name_H-M   'P 1'
#
loop_
_entity.id
_entity.type
_entity.pdbx_description
1 polymer ?
#
loop_
_entity_poly.entity_id
_entity_poly.type
_entity_poly.pdbx_seq_one_letter_code
_entity_poly.pdbx_strand_id
1 'polypeptide(L)'
;MSNENNKTKNFIIKDQIQNYLDLEKWSLLRDIILAVFIYLFYINADFSISITVIKYYITLLIIRYLISITTIHKNKNDNTKYFQISGHLSLFMLLILLSIQVNLFNLNINKDMAWILIFSYALLNITVHKHYSSDILFTMLLVYYLYTSTYFKQLFIE
;
A
#
# COMPACT_ATOMS: atom_id res chain seq x y z
N MET A 1 1.40 -52.05 12.97
CA MET A 1 2.50 -51.38 12.26
C MET A 1 1.96 -50.04 11.76
N SER A 2 2.19 -48.98 12.54
CA SER A 2 1.75 -47.62 12.25
C SER A 2 2.71 -46.95 11.28
N ASN A 3 2.31 -46.76 10.02
CA ASN A 3 2.98 -45.81 9.13
C ASN A 3 2.14 -44.54 9.08
N GLU A 4 2.52 -43.61 9.94
CA GLU A 4 1.94 -42.29 10.06
C GLU A 4 2.01 -41.54 8.73
N ASN A 5 0.87 -40.97 8.38
CA ASN A 5 0.67 -40.03 7.30
C ASN A 5 1.52 -38.77 7.51
N ASN A 6 2.79 -38.78 7.12
CA ASN A 6 3.54 -37.55 6.88
C ASN A 6 3.19 -36.99 5.49
N LYS A 7 1.89 -36.66 5.31
CA LYS A 7 1.52 -35.62 4.35
C LYS A 7 2.05 -34.32 4.92
N THR A 8 3.19 -33.87 4.41
CA THR A 8 3.61 -32.47 4.47
C THR A 8 2.43 -31.63 3.99
N LYS A 9 1.60 -31.16 4.92
CA LYS A 9 0.53 -30.22 4.61
C LYS A 9 1.25 -28.94 4.21
N ASN A 10 1.38 -28.71 2.91
CA ASN A 10 1.72 -27.39 2.39
C ASN A 10 0.68 -26.43 2.97
N PHE A 11 1.09 -25.59 3.92
CA PHE A 11 0.25 -24.52 4.45
C PHE A 11 0.04 -23.51 3.32
N ILE A 12 -1.12 -23.60 2.66
CA ILE A 12 -1.54 -22.61 1.67
C ILE A 12 -2.27 -21.51 2.44
N ILE A 13 -1.65 -20.33 2.54
CA ILE A 13 -2.31 -19.14 3.04
C ILE A 13 -3.36 -18.75 1.99
N LYS A 14 -4.65 -18.87 2.35
CA LYS A 14 -5.76 -18.48 1.47
C LYS A 14 -6.32 -17.14 1.92
N ASP A 15 -6.26 -16.15 1.06
CA ASP A 15 -6.95 -14.89 1.25
C ASP A 15 -8.42 -15.04 0.82
N GLN A 16 -9.32 -14.95 1.79
CA GLN A 16 -10.75 -15.11 1.53
C GLN A 16 -11.29 -13.95 0.68
N ILE A 17 -10.79 -12.73 0.85
CA ILE A 17 -11.28 -11.56 0.11
C ILE A 17 -10.97 -11.72 -1.37
N GLN A 18 -9.77 -12.18 -1.70
CA GLN A 18 -9.37 -12.50 -3.07
C GLN A 18 -10.23 -13.60 -3.71
N ASN A 19 -10.62 -14.61 -2.92
CA ASN A 19 -11.47 -15.71 -3.41
C ASN A 19 -12.92 -15.28 -3.64
N TYR A 20 -13.45 -14.34 -2.85
CA TYR A 20 -14.82 -13.85 -3.01
C TYR A 20 -14.94 -12.73 -4.07
N LEU A 21 -13.89 -11.93 -4.23
CA LEU A 21 -13.87 -10.77 -5.13
C LEU A 21 -12.67 -10.88 -6.08
N ASP A 22 -12.84 -11.66 -7.15
CA ASP A 22 -11.83 -11.84 -8.18
C ASP A 22 -12.02 -10.83 -9.32
N LEU A 23 -11.17 -9.81 -9.31
CA LEU A 23 -11.08 -8.78 -10.34
C LEU A 23 -9.70 -8.78 -11.00
N GLU A 24 -8.97 -9.89 -11.03
CA GLU A 24 -7.59 -9.96 -11.56
C GLU A 24 -7.47 -9.35 -12.97
N LYS A 25 -8.47 -9.61 -13.83
CA LYS A 25 -8.57 -9.05 -15.20
C LYS A 25 -8.57 -7.52 -15.25
N TRP A 26 -8.99 -6.87 -14.16
CA TRP A 26 -9.07 -5.42 -14.01
C TRP A 26 -7.83 -4.83 -13.34
N SER A 27 -6.71 -5.58 -13.28
CA SER A 27 -5.45 -5.07 -12.71
C SER A 27 -4.99 -3.73 -13.31
N LEU A 28 -5.30 -3.46 -14.58
CA LEU A 28 -5.03 -2.16 -15.22
C LEU A 28 -5.85 -1.00 -14.63
N LEU A 29 -7.06 -1.26 -14.13
CA LEU A 29 -7.92 -0.25 -13.51
C LEU A 29 -7.22 0.41 -12.32
N ARG A 30 -6.51 -0.38 -11.51
CA ARG A 30 -5.70 0.10 -10.39
C ARG A 30 -4.68 1.13 -10.85
N ASP A 31 -3.96 0.84 -11.93
CA ASP A 31 -2.89 1.70 -12.44
C ASP A 31 -3.45 2.99 -13.06
N ILE A 32 -4.59 2.89 -13.75
CA ILE A 32 -5.30 4.04 -14.30
C ILE A 32 -5.78 4.96 -13.17
N ILE A 33 -6.40 4.41 -12.11
CA ILE A 33 -6.84 5.21 -10.96
C ILE A 33 -5.66 5.93 -10.33
N LEU A 34 -4.55 5.22 -10.10
CA LEU A 34 -3.35 5.84 -9.53
C LEU A 34 -2.81 6.98 -10.41
N ALA A 35 -2.71 6.74 -11.72
CA ALA A 35 -2.24 7.75 -12.66
C ALA A 35 -3.14 9.00 -12.68
N VAL A 36 -4.46 8.81 -12.63
CA VAL A 36 -5.43 9.92 -12.53
C VAL A 36 -5.20 10.73 -11.26
N PHE A 37 -5.02 10.07 -10.11
CA PHE A 37 -4.76 10.79 -8.86
C PHE A 37 -3.41 11.49 -8.83
N ILE A 38 -2.37 10.90 -9.42
CA ILE A 38 -1.07 11.57 -9.60
C ILE A 38 -1.23 12.83 -10.45
N TYR A 39 -1.94 12.73 -11.57
CA TYR A 39 -2.17 13.86 -12.47
C TYR A 39 -2.98 14.96 -11.79
N LEU A 40 -4.10 14.60 -11.14
CA LEU A 40 -4.93 15.53 -10.39
C LEU A 40 -4.14 16.22 -9.28
N PHE A 41 -3.30 15.47 -8.56
CA PHE A 41 -2.43 16.04 -7.55
C PHE A 41 -1.43 17.03 -8.16
N TYR A 42 -0.76 16.64 -9.26
CA TYR A 42 0.25 17.47 -9.94
C TYR A 42 -0.31 18.82 -10.41
N ILE A 43 -1.52 18.85 -10.97
CA ILE A 43 -2.11 20.10 -11.48
C ILE A 43 -2.65 21.03 -10.38
N ASN A 44 -2.94 20.51 -9.18
CA ASN A 44 -3.57 21.28 -8.10
C ASN A 44 -2.65 21.57 -6.91
N ALA A 45 -1.59 20.78 -6.70
CA ALA A 45 -0.70 20.95 -5.55
C ALA A 45 0.43 21.93 -5.86
N ASP A 46 0.79 22.76 -4.89
CA ASP A 46 1.98 23.60 -5.01
C ASP A 46 3.25 22.76 -5.15
N PHE A 47 4.26 23.34 -5.79
CA PHE A 47 5.55 22.67 -6.01
C PHE A 47 6.22 22.21 -4.71
N SER A 48 6.11 22.98 -3.63
CA SER A 48 6.65 22.62 -2.31
C SER A 48 6.01 21.34 -1.76
N ILE A 49 4.69 21.23 -1.86
CA ILE A 49 3.94 20.05 -1.41
C ILE A 49 4.29 18.82 -2.26
N SER A 50 4.46 19.01 -3.57
CA SER A 50 4.90 17.95 -4.47
C SER A 50 6.27 17.39 -4.09
N ILE A 51 7.22 18.26 -3.70
CA ILE A 51 8.52 17.84 -3.17
C ILE A 51 8.33 17.03 -1.87
N THR A 52 7.46 17.46 -0.97
CA THR A 52 7.18 16.73 0.28
C THR A 52 6.66 15.32 -0.03
N VAL A 53 5.71 15.14 -0.94
CA VAL A 53 5.24 13.80 -1.38
C VAL A 53 6.39 12.93 -1.84
N ILE A 54 7.26 13.48 -2.70
CA ILE A 54 8.41 12.76 -3.26
C ILE A 54 9.35 12.30 -2.14
N LYS A 55 9.69 13.17 -1.19
CA LYS A 55 10.53 12.83 -0.04
C LYS A 55 9.93 11.67 0.77
N TYR A 56 8.66 11.78 1.15
CA TYR A 56 7.95 10.72 1.87
C TYR A 56 7.93 9.40 1.10
N TYR A 57 7.67 9.45 -0.20
CA TYR A 57 7.60 8.25 -1.03
C TYR A 57 8.95 7.57 -1.18
N ILE A 58 10.04 8.32 -1.35
CA ILE A 58 11.40 7.77 -1.38
C ILE A 58 11.72 7.07 -0.06
N THR A 59 11.41 7.69 1.09
CA THR A 59 11.59 7.05 2.40
C THR A 59 10.83 5.75 2.52
N LEU A 60 9.58 5.71 2.06
CA LEU A 60 8.78 4.48 2.02
C LEU A 60 9.40 3.41 1.12
N LEU A 61 9.98 3.77 -0.02
CA LEU A 61 10.67 2.81 -0.89
C LEU A 61 11.89 2.20 -0.21
N ILE A 62 12.65 2.99 0.56
CA ILE A 62 13.78 2.50 1.36
C ILE A 62 13.28 1.53 2.44
N ILE A 63 12.25 1.89 3.20
CA ILE A 63 11.65 1.03 4.23
C ILE A 63 11.11 -0.27 3.62
N ARG A 64 10.40 -0.17 2.49
CA ARG A 64 9.90 -1.31 1.70
C ARG A 64 11.02 -2.24 1.28
N TYR A 65 12.14 -1.69 0.83
CA TYR A 65 13.31 -2.47 0.45
C TYR A 65 13.93 -3.20 1.65
N LEU A 66 14.12 -2.51 2.77
CA LEU A 66 14.67 -3.09 4.00
C LEU A 66 13.78 -4.24 4.52
N ILE A 67 12.46 -4.01 4.59
CA ILE A 67 11.51 -5.05 5.01
C ILE A 67 11.49 -6.21 4.00
N SER A 68 11.54 -5.91 2.70
CA SER A 68 11.61 -6.97 1.69
C SER A 68 12.85 -7.83 1.83
N ILE A 69 13.97 -7.33 2.34
CA ILE A 69 15.17 -8.15 2.56
C ILE A 69 14.99 -9.05 3.79
N THR A 70 14.43 -8.52 4.88
CA THR A 70 14.24 -9.26 6.13
C THR A 70 13.17 -10.35 6.02
N THR A 71 12.24 -10.23 5.06
CA THR A 71 11.16 -11.20 4.83
C THR A 71 11.44 -12.19 3.70
N ILE A 72 12.63 -12.13 3.07
CA ILE A 72 13.08 -13.19 2.15
C ILE A 72 13.39 -14.43 2.98
N HIS A 73 12.53 -15.42 2.87
CA HIS A 73 12.87 -16.77 3.27
C HIS A 73 13.54 -17.46 2.08
N LYS A 74 14.84 -17.71 2.18
CA LYS A 74 15.54 -18.54 1.20
C LYS A 74 15.20 -20.01 1.47
N ASN A 75 14.19 -20.54 0.80
CA ASN A 75 14.09 -21.98 0.64
C ASN A 75 14.87 -22.40 -0.61
N LYS A 76 15.54 -23.56 -0.59
CA LYS A 76 16.57 -23.95 -1.58
C LYS A 76 16.15 -23.85 -3.06
N ASN A 77 14.86 -23.85 -3.37
CA ASN A 77 14.33 -23.82 -4.73
C ASN A 77 13.28 -22.71 -5.01
N ASP A 78 12.92 -21.86 -4.04
CA ASP A 78 11.89 -20.84 -4.23
C ASP A 78 12.23 -19.55 -3.49
N ASN A 79 12.40 -18.46 -4.24
CA ASN A 79 12.56 -17.11 -3.71
C ASN A 79 11.18 -16.48 -3.42
N THR A 80 10.33 -17.18 -2.68
CA THR A 80 9.01 -16.66 -2.31
C THR A 80 9.16 -15.67 -1.16
N LYS A 81 8.82 -14.41 -1.43
CA LYS A 81 8.74 -13.37 -0.39
C LYS A 81 7.44 -13.58 0.38
N TYR A 82 7.53 -13.75 1.68
CA TYR A 82 6.34 -13.98 2.53
C TYR A 82 5.51 -12.71 2.75
N PHE A 83 6.11 -11.54 2.57
CA PHE A 83 5.49 -10.28 2.91
C PHE A 83 6.06 -9.15 2.06
N GLN A 84 5.19 -8.30 1.50
CA GLN A 84 5.62 -7.19 0.66
C GLN A 84 4.73 -5.96 0.81
N ILE A 85 5.32 -4.83 1.21
CA ILE A 85 4.64 -3.53 1.22
C ILE A 85 4.21 -3.14 -0.20
N SER A 86 2.95 -2.71 -0.35
CA SER A 86 2.40 -2.25 -1.62
C SER A 86 2.84 -0.81 -1.93
N GLY A 87 3.69 -0.66 -2.95
CA GLY A 87 4.12 0.67 -3.40
C GLY A 87 2.99 1.50 -4.02
N HIS A 88 2.04 0.84 -4.68
CA HIS A 88 0.89 1.51 -5.31
C HIS A 88 -0.04 2.08 -4.24
N LEU A 89 -0.38 1.28 -3.23
CA LEU A 89 -1.20 1.75 -2.11
C LEU A 89 -0.48 2.81 -1.29
N SER A 90 0.83 2.66 -1.07
CA SER A 90 1.59 3.63 -0.28
C SER A 90 1.63 5.00 -0.95
N LEU A 91 1.85 5.05 -2.28
CA LEU A 91 1.80 6.29 -3.04
C LEU A 91 0.39 6.90 -3.01
N PHE A 92 -0.63 6.10 -3.28
CA PHE A 92 -2.02 6.56 -3.29
C PHE A 92 -2.41 7.18 -1.94
N MET A 93 -2.11 6.48 -0.85
CA MET A 93 -2.41 6.93 0.50
C MET A 93 -1.67 8.23 0.84
N LEU A 94 -0.40 8.40 0.45
CA LEU A 94 0.32 9.66 0.62
C LEU A 94 -0.34 10.82 -0.13
N LEU A 95 -0.74 10.61 -1.39
CA LEU A 95 -1.41 11.65 -2.18
C LEU A 95 -2.69 12.10 -1.48
N ILE A 96 -3.55 11.17 -1.07
CA ILE A 96 -4.80 11.50 -0.38
C ILE A 96 -4.55 12.20 0.96
N LEU A 97 -3.65 11.67 1.80
CA LEU A 97 -3.39 12.24 3.13
C LEU A 97 -2.83 13.66 3.05
N LEU A 98 -1.91 13.93 2.12
CA LEU A 98 -1.38 15.28 1.91
C LEU A 98 -2.42 16.21 1.26
N SER A 99 -3.30 15.67 0.39
CA SER A 99 -4.45 16.43 -0.10
C SER A 99 -5.40 16.86 1.02
N ILE A 100 -5.62 16.03 2.06
CA ILE A 100 -6.39 16.44 3.25
C ILE A 100 -5.70 17.61 3.95
N GLN A 101 -4.39 17.54 4.17
CA GLN A 101 -3.64 18.57 4.91
C GLN A 101 -3.71 19.95 4.24
N VAL A 102 -3.62 19.99 2.91
CA VAL A 102 -3.64 21.23 2.13
C VAL A 102 -5.07 21.60 1.69
N ASN A 103 -6.06 20.79 2.05
CA ASN A 103 -7.45 20.93 1.61
C ASN A 103 -7.63 20.93 0.08
N LEU A 104 -6.81 20.15 -0.63
CA LEU A 104 -7.04 19.89 -2.05
C LEU A 104 -8.33 19.08 -2.22
N PHE A 105 -9.12 19.41 -3.24
CA PHE A 105 -10.42 18.79 -3.54
C PHE A 105 -11.46 18.88 -2.39
N ASN A 106 -11.35 19.87 -1.50
CA ASN A 106 -12.18 19.99 -0.29
C ASN A 106 -12.12 18.76 0.64
N LEU A 107 -11.04 17.96 0.57
CA LEU A 107 -10.89 16.76 1.38
C LEU A 107 -10.65 17.04 2.87
N ASN A 108 -10.27 18.26 3.27
CA ASN A 108 -10.17 18.60 4.70
C ASN A 108 -11.56 18.67 5.36
N ILE A 109 -12.58 19.07 4.58
CA ILE A 109 -13.97 19.16 5.05
C ILE A 109 -14.60 17.75 5.09
N ASN A 110 -14.20 16.87 4.17
CA ASN A 110 -14.73 15.51 4.03
C ASN A 110 -13.66 14.44 4.32
N LYS A 111 -13.12 14.43 5.55
CA LYS A 111 -12.09 13.45 5.96
C LYS A 111 -12.55 12.01 5.81
N ASP A 112 -13.83 11.74 6.06
CA ASP A 112 -14.41 10.40 5.90
C ASP A 112 -14.37 9.95 4.43
N MET A 113 -14.64 10.85 3.49
CA MET A 113 -14.54 10.56 2.05
C MET A 113 -13.10 10.20 1.65
N ALA A 114 -12.10 10.89 2.22
CA ALA A 114 -10.71 10.59 1.96
C ALA A 114 -10.33 9.18 2.44
N TRP A 115 -10.81 8.77 3.62
CA TRP A 115 -10.63 7.40 4.11
C TRP A 115 -11.38 6.37 3.26
N ILE A 116 -12.60 6.66 2.83
CA ILE A 116 -13.36 5.79 1.92
C ILE A 116 -12.58 5.56 0.62
N LEU A 117 -11.95 6.61 0.05
CA LEU A 117 -11.09 6.47 -1.13
C LEU A 117 -9.89 5.56 -0.87
N ILE A 118 -9.18 5.74 0.26
CA ILE A 118 -8.04 4.90 0.64
C ILE A 118 -8.49 3.44 0.80
N PHE A 119 -9.59 3.19 1.52
CA PHE A 119 -10.12 1.84 1.74
C PHE A 119 -10.58 1.19 0.43
N SER A 120 -11.24 1.94 -0.46
CA SER A 120 -11.69 1.43 -1.75
C SER A 120 -10.50 1.03 -2.63
N TYR A 121 -9.44 1.85 -2.66
CA TYR A 121 -8.23 1.54 -3.41
C TYR A 121 -7.43 0.39 -2.78
N ALA A 122 -7.41 0.29 -1.45
CA ALA A 122 -6.83 -0.84 -0.73
C ALA A 122 -7.56 -2.15 -1.08
N LEU A 123 -8.89 -2.14 -1.05
CA LEU A 123 -9.70 -3.29 -1.44
C LEU A 123 -9.45 -3.67 -2.90
N LEU A 124 -9.40 -2.68 -3.81
CA LEU A 124 -9.07 -2.93 -5.22
C LEU A 124 -7.74 -3.69 -5.35
N ASN A 125 -6.68 -3.26 -4.64
CA ASN A 125 -5.37 -3.94 -4.66
C ASN A 125 -5.43 -5.42 -4.20
N ILE A 126 -6.32 -5.74 -3.25
CA ILE A 126 -6.56 -7.11 -2.81
C ILE A 126 -7.27 -7.87 -3.93
N THR A 127 -8.40 -7.35 -4.42
CA THR A 127 -9.27 -8.01 -5.41
C THR A 127 -8.61 -8.26 -6.77
N VAL A 128 -7.58 -7.50 -7.14
CA VAL A 128 -6.79 -7.74 -8.37
C VAL A 128 -5.62 -8.72 -8.17
N HIS A 129 -5.57 -9.41 -7.03
CA HIS A 129 -4.55 -10.42 -6.67
C HIS A 129 -3.10 -9.89 -6.71
N LYS A 130 -2.90 -8.59 -6.47
CA LYS A 130 -1.56 -7.98 -6.48
C LYS A 130 -0.87 -8.06 -5.13
N HIS A 131 -1.64 -8.04 -4.05
CA HIS A 131 -1.17 -8.13 -2.69
C HIS A 131 -2.20 -8.86 -1.84
N TYR A 132 -1.73 -9.59 -0.82
CA TYR A 132 -2.63 -10.17 0.18
C TYR A 132 -3.20 -9.09 1.09
N SER A 133 -4.33 -9.38 1.72
CA SER A 133 -4.98 -8.50 2.69
C SER A 133 -4.05 -8.10 3.84
N SER A 134 -3.17 -9.02 4.28
CA SER A 134 -2.15 -8.75 5.31
C SER A 134 -1.11 -7.72 4.86
N ASP A 135 -0.65 -7.81 3.60
CA ASP A 135 0.30 -6.86 3.02
C ASP A 135 -0.32 -5.46 2.98
N ILE A 136 -1.60 -5.40 2.57
CA ILE A 136 -2.37 -4.16 2.44
C ILE A 136 -2.61 -3.52 3.79
N LEU A 137 -3.07 -4.28 4.79
CA LEU A 137 -3.31 -3.79 6.15
C LEU A 137 -2.02 -3.25 6.77
N PHE A 138 -0.91 -3.98 6.67
CA PHE A 138 0.37 -3.51 7.19
C PHE A 138 0.87 -2.27 6.44
N THR A 139 0.70 -2.23 5.11
CA THR A 139 1.05 -1.04 4.32
C THR A 139 0.28 0.19 4.79
N MET A 140 -1.02 0.07 5.04
CA MET A 140 -1.85 1.18 5.55
C MET A 140 -1.36 1.66 6.92
N LEU A 141 -1.12 0.74 7.85
CA LEU A 141 -0.64 1.08 9.19
C LEU A 141 0.72 1.78 9.14
N LEU A 142 1.65 1.25 8.35
CA LEU A 142 2.99 1.81 8.21
C LEU A 142 2.96 3.22 7.60
N VAL A 143 2.22 3.41 6.51
CA VAL A 143 2.12 4.73 5.85
C VAL A 143 1.43 5.74 6.77
N TYR A 144 0.36 5.34 7.44
CA TYR A 144 -0.32 6.21 8.40
C TYR A 144 0.58 6.60 9.58
N TYR A 145 1.32 5.64 10.13
CA TYR A 145 2.29 5.89 11.20
C TYR A 145 3.37 6.89 10.77
N LEU A 146 3.96 6.69 9.59
CA LEU A 146 4.99 7.59 9.06
C LEU A 146 4.43 9.00 8.82
N TYR A 147 3.21 9.11 8.28
CA TYR A 147 2.56 10.40 8.05
C TYR A 147 2.20 11.14 9.35
N THR A 148 1.79 10.42 10.40
CA THR A 148 1.38 11.03 11.68
C THR A 148 2.55 11.29 12.62
N SER A 149 3.66 10.56 12.47
CA SER A 149 4.87 10.69 13.28
C SER A 149 5.43 12.10 13.26
N THR A 150 5.68 12.64 14.45
CA THR A 150 6.28 13.97 14.64
C THR A 150 7.66 14.06 14.01
N TYR A 151 8.46 13.00 14.11
CA TYR A 151 9.80 12.93 13.53
C TYR A 151 9.79 13.13 12.01
N PHE A 152 8.87 12.46 11.32
CA PHE A 152 8.78 12.56 9.86
C PHE A 152 8.18 13.89 9.40
N LYS A 153 7.26 14.47 10.18
CA LYS A 153 6.77 15.83 9.94
C LYS A 153 7.90 16.85 10.02
N GLN A 154 8.73 16.77 11.05
CA GLN A 154 9.89 17.67 11.21
C GLN A 154 10.92 17.54 10.08
N LEU A 155 11.10 16.35 9.50
CA LEU A 155 12.07 16.14 8.43
C LEU A 155 11.60 16.66 7.06
N PHE A 156 10.29 16.72 6.83
CA PHE A 156 9.73 16.86 5.48
C PHE A 156 8.75 18.02 5.29
N ILE A 157 8.26 18.61 6.38
CA ILE A 157 7.25 19.68 6.37
C ILE A 157 7.80 20.96 7.02
N GLU A 158 8.55 20.84 8.12
CA GLU A 158 9.32 21.94 8.73
C GLU A 158 10.70 22.08 8.08
#